data_AF-A0A925S8I4-F1
#
_entry.id   AF-A0A925S8I4-F1
#
_cell.length_a   1.000
_cell.length_b   1.000
_cell.length_c   1.000
_cell.angle_alpha   90.00
_cell.angle_beta   90.00
_cell.angle_gamma   90.00
#
_symmetry.space_group_name_H-M   'P 1'
#
loop_
_entity.id
_entity.type
_entity.pdbx_description
1 polymer ?
#
loop_
_entity_poly.entity_id
_entity_poly.type
_entity_poly.pdbx_seq_one_letter_code
_entity_poly.pdbx_strand_id
1 'polypeptide(L)'
;MKIKYTFCSLAVLGCLLGLYVLTILWRVGAAESDLMGKDLLLHIFPSKREFVQAPVVESHGSSTYKMPLGEGEMTVWREKINGFQHTYGSALASYELGEFLADKLFVACEFCEFTFDRNGVAETDLRDRRRDLSNNWVGRQIGLKAREQGLNGADAEEFIKSRILAAMEFDHLVITHPFAPSVLNLPTEEELGCPFLPTKNAVNIVQRMRFRVKRRIAIARTHVRHRIEVLLRGMPVPATSQTSTS
;
A
#
# COMPACT_ATOMS: atom_id res chain seq x y z
N MET A 1 -17.72 -19.45 32.35
CA MET A 1 -18.70 -18.68 31.54
C MET A 1 -18.14 -17.35 31.04
N LYS A 2 -17.56 -16.48 31.88
CA LYS A 2 -17.07 -15.14 31.47
C LYS A 2 -16.12 -15.13 30.27
N ILE A 3 -15.15 -16.06 30.21
CA ILE A 3 -14.17 -16.16 29.11
C ILE A 3 -14.83 -16.42 27.74
N LYS A 4 -15.92 -17.20 27.69
CA LYS A 4 -16.62 -17.50 26.44
C LYS A 4 -17.36 -16.26 25.91
N TYR A 5 -17.96 -15.47 26.79
CA TYR A 5 -18.62 -14.22 26.41
C TYR A 5 -17.62 -13.16 25.93
N THR A 6 -16.48 -13.02 26.60
CA THR A 6 -15.42 -12.09 26.16
C THR A 6 -14.89 -12.44 24.78
N PHE A 7 -14.66 -13.73 24.49
CA PHE A 7 -14.20 -14.17 23.17
C PHE A 7 -15.25 -13.90 22.08
N CYS A 8 -16.51 -14.23 22.32
CA CYS A 8 -17.59 -13.94 21.38
C CYS A 8 -17.74 -12.43 21.12
N SER A 9 -17.66 -11.59 22.15
CA SER A 9 -17.74 -10.13 22.00
C SER A 9 -16.57 -9.55 21.19
N LEU A 10 -15.35 -10.03 21.41
CA LEU A 10 -14.18 -9.62 20.62
C LEU A 10 -14.29 -10.07 19.17
N ALA A 11 -14.78 -11.28 18.91
CA ALA A 11 -15.00 -11.78 17.56
C ALA A 11 -16.05 -10.94 16.82
N VAL A 12 -17.18 -10.62 17.47
CA VAL A 12 -18.22 -9.75 16.88
C VAL A 12 -17.67 -8.36 16.58
N LEU A 13 -16.93 -7.76 17.52
CA LEU A 13 -16.31 -6.44 17.30
C LEU A 13 -15.32 -6.46 16.13
N GLY A 14 -14.49 -7.51 16.04
CA GLY A 14 -13.57 -7.69 14.92
C GLY A 14 -14.29 -7.84 13.57
N CYS A 15 -15.39 -8.60 13.53
CA CYS A 15 -16.22 -8.72 12.32
C CYS A 15 -16.85 -7.38 11.92
N LEU A 16 -17.38 -6.62 12.87
CA LEU A 16 -17.98 -5.31 12.60
C LEU A 16 -16.95 -4.31 12.08
N LEU A 17 -15.75 -4.30 12.67
CA LEU A 17 -14.64 -3.45 12.18
C LEU A 17 -14.21 -3.87 10.77
N GLY A 18 -14.08 -5.17 10.52
CA GLY A 18 -13.73 -5.68 9.19
C GLY A 18 -14.77 -5.32 8.13
N LEU A 19 -16.06 -5.47 8.45
CA LEU A 19 -17.15 -5.03 7.57
C LEU A 19 -17.11 -3.52 7.34
N TYR A 20 -16.87 -2.72 8.38
CA TYR A 20 -16.74 -1.28 8.24
C TYR A 20 -15.62 -0.88 7.28
N VAL A 21 -14.42 -1.46 7.43
CA VAL A 21 -13.29 -1.24 6.52
C VAL A 21 -13.66 -1.62 5.10
N LEU A 22 -14.36 -2.74 4.88
CA LEU A 22 -14.83 -3.14 3.56
C LEU A 22 -15.80 -2.11 2.95
N THR A 23 -16.65 -1.47 3.75
CA THR A 23 -17.53 -0.41 3.25
C THR A 23 -16.75 0.84 2.82
N ILE A 24 -15.69 1.20 3.54
CA ILE A 24 -14.80 2.31 3.15
C ILE A 24 -14.10 1.95 1.83
N LEU A 25 -13.47 0.77 1.73
CA LEU A 25 -12.80 0.33 0.51
C LEU A 25 -13.76 0.30 -0.69
N TRP A 26 -14.98 -0.18 -0.49
CA TRP A 26 -16.02 -0.19 -1.53
C TRP A 26 -16.38 1.22 -2.00
N ARG A 27 -16.63 2.15 -1.07
CA ARG A 27 -17.00 3.53 -1.41
C ARG A 27 -15.85 4.28 -2.06
N VAL A 28 -14.61 4.04 -1.61
CA VAL A 28 -13.41 4.58 -2.26
C VAL A 28 -13.30 4.03 -3.68
N GLY A 29 -13.41 2.72 -3.88
CA GLY A 29 -13.39 2.06 -5.20
C GLY A 29 -14.48 2.58 -6.15
N ALA A 30 -15.69 2.81 -5.63
CA ALA A 30 -16.78 3.37 -6.40
C ALA A 30 -16.49 4.83 -6.80
N ALA A 31 -16.00 5.64 -5.85
CA ALA A 31 -15.69 7.05 -6.09
C ALA A 31 -14.50 7.25 -7.03
N GLU A 32 -13.45 6.44 -6.97
CA GLU A 32 -12.36 6.50 -7.95
C GLU A 32 -12.82 6.10 -9.36
N SER A 33 -13.70 5.11 -9.47
CA SER A 33 -14.26 4.69 -10.76
C SER A 33 -15.13 5.79 -11.36
N ASP A 34 -15.94 6.44 -10.52
CA ASP A 34 -16.82 7.55 -10.90
C ASP A 34 -16.02 8.81 -11.29
N LEU A 35 -15.13 9.28 -10.41
CA LEU A 35 -14.41 10.54 -10.56
C LEU A 35 -13.16 10.45 -11.43
N MET A 36 -12.54 9.27 -11.51
CA MET A 36 -11.27 9.05 -12.22
C MET A 36 -11.38 8.02 -13.33
N GLY A 37 -12.50 7.31 -13.49
CA GLY A 37 -12.68 6.34 -14.59
C GLY A 37 -11.83 5.07 -14.45
N LYS A 38 -11.26 4.85 -13.26
CA LYS A 38 -10.33 3.77 -12.91
C LYS A 38 -10.67 3.24 -11.52
N ASP A 39 -10.73 1.91 -11.39
CA ASP A 39 -10.72 1.22 -10.10
C ASP A 39 -9.36 0.53 -9.94
N LEU A 40 -8.51 1.13 -9.11
CA LEU A 40 -7.18 0.62 -8.77
C LEU A 40 -7.14 -0.03 -7.39
N LEU A 41 -8.12 0.24 -6.52
CA LEU A 41 -8.14 -0.26 -5.16
C LEU A 41 -8.72 -1.68 -5.07
N LEU A 42 -9.87 -1.92 -5.69
CA LEU A 42 -10.61 -3.18 -5.58
C LEU A 42 -10.59 -4.00 -6.86
N HIS A 43 -10.45 -3.35 -8.01
CA HIS A 43 -10.53 -3.97 -9.34
C HIS A 43 -11.84 -4.73 -9.60
N ILE A 44 -12.95 -4.27 -9.02
CA ILE A 44 -14.29 -4.85 -9.18
C ILE A 44 -15.10 -4.02 -10.20
N PHE A 45 -14.83 -2.72 -10.31
CA PHE A 45 -15.52 -1.86 -11.26
C PHE A 45 -14.84 -1.87 -12.64
N PRO A 46 -15.60 -1.85 -13.75
CA PRO A 46 -15.05 -1.81 -15.09
C PRO A 46 -14.14 -0.59 -15.30
N SER A 47 -12.88 -0.85 -15.62
CA SER A 47 -11.90 0.18 -15.92
C SER A 47 -12.05 0.62 -17.39
N LYS A 48 -12.52 1.84 -17.63
CA LYS A 48 -12.84 2.33 -18.99
C LYS A 48 -11.67 3.04 -19.70
N ARG A 49 -10.57 3.27 -18.99
CA ARG A 49 -9.42 4.06 -19.47
C ARG A 49 -8.14 3.24 -19.43
N GLU A 50 -7.11 3.67 -20.15
CA GLU A 50 -5.77 3.10 -20.04
C GLU A 50 -4.76 4.25 -19.91
N PHE A 51 -3.67 4.03 -19.18
CA PHE A 51 -2.59 5.01 -19.03
C PHE A 51 -1.70 4.99 -20.28
N VAL A 52 -2.19 5.55 -21.39
CA VAL A 52 -1.52 5.50 -22.70
C VAL A 52 -1.02 6.86 -23.18
N GLN A 53 -1.46 7.96 -22.55
CA GLN A 53 -1.02 9.30 -22.92
C GLN A 53 0.35 9.62 -22.30
N ALA A 54 1.04 10.60 -22.91
CA ALA A 54 2.35 11.04 -22.48
C ALA A 54 2.34 11.51 -21.01
N PRO A 55 3.47 11.33 -20.29
CA PRO A 55 3.59 11.84 -18.93
C PRO A 55 3.49 13.36 -18.87
N VAL A 56 3.01 13.87 -17.74
CA VAL A 56 3.11 15.28 -17.36
C VAL A 56 4.17 15.44 -16.28
N VAL A 57 4.57 16.68 -15.98
CA VAL A 57 5.66 16.92 -15.01
C VAL A 57 5.30 16.35 -13.64
N GLU A 58 4.05 16.53 -13.24
CA GLU A 58 3.46 16.11 -11.97
C GLU A 58 3.34 14.59 -11.84
N SER A 59 3.32 13.86 -12.97
CA SER A 59 3.28 12.39 -12.95
C SER A 59 4.66 11.76 -12.83
N HIS A 60 5.73 12.57 -12.80
CA HIS A 60 7.13 12.15 -12.71
C HIS A 60 7.50 11.02 -13.69
N GLY A 61 7.05 11.15 -14.93
CA GLY A 61 7.32 10.18 -16.00
C GLY A 61 6.30 9.04 -16.11
N SER A 62 5.30 8.98 -15.23
CA SER A 62 4.20 8.01 -15.32
C SER A 62 3.24 8.38 -16.45
N SER A 63 2.83 7.38 -17.25
CA SER A 63 1.81 7.56 -18.29
C SER A 63 0.48 8.04 -17.72
N THR A 64 -0.27 8.79 -18.51
CA THR A 64 -1.47 9.49 -18.08
C THR A 64 -2.68 9.16 -18.95
N TYR A 65 -3.84 9.71 -18.58
CA TYR A 65 -4.95 9.97 -19.50
C TYR A 65 -5.69 11.22 -19.03
N LYS A 66 -6.59 11.73 -19.87
CA LYS A 66 -7.45 12.87 -19.54
C LYS A 66 -8.90 12.46 -19.33
N MET A 67 -9.59 13.22 -18.48
CA MET A 67 -11.03 13.12 -18.27
C MET A 67 -11.68 14.49 -18.20
N PRO A 68 -12.97 14.60 -18.57
CA PRO A 68 -13.73 15.83 -18.34
C PRO A 68 -13.79 16.18 -16.84
N LEU A 69 -13.61 17.46 -16.51
CA LEU A 69 -13.82 18.03 -15.18
C LEU A 69 -14.49 19.40 -15.35
N GLY A 70 -15.81 19.46 -15.16
CA GLY A 70 -16.59 20.65 -15.46
C GLY A 70 -16.47 21.03 -16.95
N GLU A 71 -16.10 22.28 -17.22
CA GLU A 71 -15.82 22.77 -18.58
C GLU A 71 -14.40 22.43 -19.07
N GLY A 72 -13.55 21.89 -18.21
CA GLY A 72 -12.16 21.58 -18.50
C GLY A 72 -11.84 20.08 -18.55
N GLU A 73 -10.54 19.79 -18.48
CA GLU A 73 -10.02 18.41 -18.39
C GLU A 73 -9.10 18.25 -17.19
N MET A 74 -9.26 17.14 -16.47
CA MET A 74 -8.33 16.66 -15.46
C MET A 74 -7.39 15.63 -16.09
N THR A 75 -6.08 15.77 -15.85
CA THR A 75 -5.09 14.74 -16.19
C THR A 75 -4.95 13.77 -15.03
N VAL A 76 -4.98 12.47 -15.30
CA VAL A 76 -4.95 11.41 -14.28
C VAL A 76 -3.77 10.47 -14.50
N TRP A 77 -3.10 10.11 -13.42
CA TRP A 77 -2.04 9.09 -13.34
C TRP A 77 -2.24 8.24 -12.08
N ARG A 78 -1.51 7.13 -11.97
CA ARG A 78 -1.66 6.15 -10.88
C ARG A 78 -1.53 6.78 -9.48
N GLU A 79 -0.46 7.52 -9.23
CA GLU A 79 -0.20 8.12 -7.91
C GLU A 79 -1.23 9.19 -7.52
N LYS A 80 -1.85 9.85 -8.50
CA LYS A 80 -2.95 10.77 -8.24
C LYS A 80 -4.20 10.04 -7.71
N ILE A 81 -4.50 8.88 -8.29
CA ILE A 81 -5.60 8.03 -7.80
C ILE A 81 -5.28 7.53 -6.40
N ASN A 82 -4.04 7.09 -6.14
CA ASN A 82 -3.66 6.66 -4.79
C ASN A 82 -3.79 7.82 -3.77
N GLY A 83 -3.31 9.02 -4.08
CA GLY A 83 -3.50 10.19 -3.22
C GLY A 83 -4.98 10.46 -2.90
N PHE A 84 -5.87 10.33 -3.91
CA PHE A 84 -7.31 10.40 -3.71
C PHE A 84 -7.86 9.31 -2.78
N GLN A 85 -7.40 8.06 -2.91
CA GLN A 85 -7.85 6.94 -2.07
C GLN A 85 -7.59 7.21 -0.59
N HIS A 86 -6.37 7.66 -0.25
CA HIS A 86 -6.00 8.00 1.13
C HIS A 86 -6.83 9.17 1.67
N THR A 87 -6.93 10.27 0.92
CA THR A 87 -7.71 11.44 1.34
C THR A 87 -9.20 11.13 1.46
N TYR A 88 -9.80 10.41 0.51
CA TYR A 88 -11.23 10.13 0.53
C TYR A 88 -11.59 9.11 1.60
N GLY A 89 -10.82 8.03 1.74
CA GLY A 89 -11.03 7.04 2.79
C GLY A 89 -10.96 7.67 4.18
N SER A 90 -9.97 8.54 4.44
CA SER A 90 -9.81 9.18 5.74
C SER A 90 -10.88 10.24 6.01
N ALA A 91 -11.38 10.92 4.97
CA ALA A 91 -12.51 11.84 5.07
C ALA A 91 -13.80 11.12 5.46
N LEU A 92 -14.09 9.97 4.83
CA LEU A 92 -15.24 9.14 5.18
C LEU A 92 -15.17 8.68 6.64
N ALA A 93 -14.03 8.14 7.04
CA ALA A 93 -13.84 7.67 8.41
C ALA A 93 -13.96 8.80 9.44
N SER A 94 -13.42 9.98 9.14
CA SER A 94 -13.49 11.14 10.05
C SER A 94 -14.89 11.74 10.15
N TYR A 95 -15.62 11.78 9.04
CA TYR A 95 -17.02 12.18 9.01
C TYR A 95 -17.87 11.28 9.94
N GLU A 96 -17.69 9.96 9.84
CA GLU A 96 -18.51 8.96 10.55
C GLU A 96 -18.07 8.75 12.00
N LEU A 97 -16.78 8.50 12.21
CA LEU A 97 -16.21 8.08 13.50
C LEU A 97 -15.62 9.24 14.31
N GLY A 98 -15.43 10.40 13.68
CA GLY A 98 -14.69 11.52 14.25
C GLY A 98 -13.17 11.38 14.10
N GLU A 99 -12.46 12.45 14.45
CA GLU A 99 -11.03 12.61 14.17
C GLU A 99 -10.16 11.50 14.76
N PHE A 100 -10.34 11.22 16.05
CA PHE A 100 -9.47 10.29 16.79
C PHE A 100 -9.54 8.86 16.24
N LEU A 101 -10.73 8.34 15.97
CA LEU A 101 -10.90 6.97 15.46
C LEU A 101 -10.45 6.86 14.01
N ALA A 102 -10.72 7.88 13.19
CA ALA A 102 -10.22 7.94 11.82
C ALA A 102 -8.69 7.96 11.76
N ASP A 103 -8.05 8.74 12.64
CA ASP A 103 -6.59 8.78 12.76
C ASP A 103 -6.02 7.39 13.09
N LYS A 104 -6.58 6.71 14.09
CA LYS A 104 -6.11 5.36 14.48
C LYS A 104 -6.36 4.31 13.41
N LEU A 105 -7.48 4.39 12.70
CA LEU A 105 -7.79 3.49 11.61
C LEU A 105 -6.77 3.62 10.47
N PHE A 106 -6.48 4.86 10.03
CA PHE A 106 -5.56 5.09 8.93
C PHE A 106 -4.09 4.88 9.32
N VAL A 107 -3.70 5.19 10.56
CA VAL A 107 -2.39 4.76 11.10
C VAL A 107 -2.26 3.23 11.04
N ALA A 108 -3.30 2.48 11.42
CA ALA A 108 -3.28 1.03 11.31
C ALA A 108 -3.19 0.55 9.85
N CYS A 109 -3.85 1.23 8.89
CA CYS A 109 -3.69 0.96 7.46
C CYS A 109 -2.23 1.12 7.01
N GLU A 110 -1.55 2.21 7.39
CA GLU A 110 -0.13 2.41 7.07
C GLU A 110 0.77 1.29 7.65
N PHE A 111 0.50 0.84 8.88
CA PHE A 111 1.20 -0.30 9.46
C PHE A 111 0.94 -1.61 8.70
N CYS A 112 -0.30 -1.83 8.25
CA CYS A 112 -0.65 -2.98 7.43
C CYS A 112 0.09 -2.95 6.09
N GLU A 113 0.03 -1.84 5.37
CA GLU A 113 0.74 -1.66 4.11
C GLU A 113 2.24 -1.88 4.26
N PHE A 114 2.86 -1.25 5.26
CA PHE A 114 4.27 -1.46 5.59
C PHE A 114 4.62 -2.93 5.87
N THR A 115 3.75 -3.63 6.60
CA THR A 115 4.00 -5.03 6.99
C THR A 115 4.03 -5.97 5.78
N PHE A 116 3.21 -5.69 4.76
CA PHE A 116 3.07 -6.52 3.57
C PHE A 116 3.88 -6.04 2.36
N ASP A 117 4.41 -4.82 2.41
CA ASP A 117 5.33 -4.32 1.40
C ASP A 117 6.63 -5.15 1.39
N ARG A 118 7.15 -5.45 0.19
CA ARG A 118 8.41 -6.17 0.02
C ARG A 118 9.62 -5.27 0.24
N ASN A 119 9.49 -3.97 0.00
CA ASN A 119 10.61 -3.03 -0.06
C ASN A 119 10.53 -1.85 0.91
N GLY A 120 9.45 -1.71 1.70
CA GLY A 120 8.96 -0.57 2.52
C GLY A 120 9.90 0.26 3.41
N VAL A 121 11.20 0.12 3.25
CA VAL A 121 12.28 0.90 3.82
C VAL A 121 13.12 1.61 2.73
N ALA A 122 12.77 1.46 1.45
CA ALA A 122 13.38 2.25 0.39
C ALA A 122 12.96 3.73 0.53
N GLU A 123 13.81 4.65 0.07
CA GLU A 123 13.53 6.09 0.16
C GLU A 123 12.20 6.45 -0.52
N THR A 124 11.87 5.76 -1.62
CA THR A 124 10.59 5.90 -2.32
C THR A 124 9.42 5.63 -1.40
N ASP A 125 9.47 4.54 -0.64
CA ASP A 125 8.38 4.07 0.21
C ASP A 125 8.23 4.94 1.46
N LEU A 126 9.34 5.51 1.95
CA LEU A 126 9.31 6.49 3.05
C LEU A 126 8.65 7.80 2.61
N ARG A 127 8.94 8.26 1.38
CA ARG A 127 8.29 9.44 0.81
C ARG A 127 6.81 9.18 0.54
N ASP A 128 6.49 8.00 0.02
CA ASP A 128 5.12 7.52 -0.20
C ASP A 128 4.30 7.59 1.08
N ARG A 129 4.82 6.99 2.16
CA ARG A 129 4.13 6.98 3.45
C ARG A 129 3.93 8.38 4.04
N ARG A 130 4.92 9.27 3.91
CA ARG A 130 4.75 10.66 4.39
C ARG A 130 3.67 11.40 3.60
N ARG A 131 3.65 11.20 2.28
CA ARG A 131 2.57 11.70 1.41
C ARG A 131 1.22 11.16 1.89
N ASP A 132 1.11 9.85 2.13
CA ASP A 132 -0.15 9.21 2.50
C ASP A 132 -0.65 9.63 3.87
N LEU A 133 0.23 9.70 4.87
CA LEU A 133 -0.09 10.25 6.19
C LEU A 133 -0.55 11.71 6.12
N SER A 134 0.08 12.53 5.27
CA SER A 134 -0.33 13.92 5.06
C SER A 134 -1.70 14.01 4.36
N ASN A 135 -1.90 13.22 3.30
CA ASN A 135 -3.17 13.12 2.58
C ASN A 135 -4.30 12.61 3.47
N ASN A 136 -4.00 11.65 4.37
CA ASN A 136 -4.90 11.15 5.39
C ASN A 136 -5.32 12.29 6.33
N TRP A 137 -4.38 13.13 6.79
CA TRP A 137 -4.69 14.29 7.63
C TRP A 137 -5.60 15.29 6.91
N VAL A 138 -5.29 15.65 5.66
CA VAL A 138 -6.13 16.55 4.84
C VAL A 138 -7.55 16.00 4.72
N GLY A 139 -7.68 14.71 4.41
CA GLY A 139 -8.98 14.05 4.29
C GLY A 139 -9.77 14.10 5.59
N ARG A 140 -9.13 13.83 6.74
CA ARG A 140 -9.80 13.93 8.05
C ARG A 140 -10.38 15.33 8.29
N GLN A 141 -9.64 16.39 7.96
CA GLN A 141 -10.13 17.77 8.09
C GLN A 141 -11.33 18.05 7.18
N ILE A 142 -11.32 17.53 5.95
CA ILE A 142 -12.47 17.65 5.03
C ILE A 142 -13.70 16.92 5.58
N GLY A 143 -13.52 15.69 6.11
CA GLY A 143 -14.60 14.91 6.72
C GLY A 143 -15.21 15.57 7.95
N LEU A 144 -14.37 16.13 8.85
CA LEU A 144 -14.84 16.92 10.00
C LEU A 144 -15.64 18.14 9.55
N LYS A 145 -15.14 18.86 8.55
CA LYS A 145 -15.82 20.05 8.02
C LYS A 145 -17.17 19.73 7.39
N ALA A 146 -17.33 18.56 6.76
CA ALA A 146 -18.63 18.09 6.26
C ALA A 146 -19.61 17.83 7.42
N ARG A 147 -19.10 17.22 8.50
CA ARG A 147 -19.86 16.93 9.72
C ARG A 147 -20.28 18.19 10.46
N GLU A 148 -19.37 19.15 10.60
CA GLU A 148 -19.63 20.46 11.26
C GLU A 148 -20.71 21.27 10.54
N GLN A 149 -20.79 21.15 9.22
CA GLN A 149 -21.85 21.76 8.41
C GLN A 149 -23.20 21.02 8.51
N GLY A 150 -23.25 19.89 9.21
CA GLY A 150 -24.46 19.07 9.34
C GLY A 150 -24.90 18.41 8.03
N LEU A 151 -23.98 18.23 7.07
CA LEU A 151 -24.28 17.52 5.82
C LEU A 151 -24.53 16.03 6.09
N ASN A 152 -25.45 15.42 5.34
CA ASN A 152 -25.83 14.01 5.52
C ASN A 152 -25.93 13.28 4.19
N GLY A 153 -25.67 11.96 4.22
CA GLY A 153 -25.86 11.09 3.07
C GLY A 153 -25.14 11.56 1.81
N ALA A 154 -25.88 11.69 0.71
CA ALA A 154 -25.35 12.09 -0.59
C ALA A 154 -24.70 13.50 -0.57
N ASP A 155 -25.28 14.45 0.16
CA ASP A 155 -24.77 15.82 0.23
C ASP A 155 -23.39 15.86 0.90
N ALA A 156 -23.20 15.05 1.95
CA ALA A 156 -21.89 14.92 2.60
C ALA A 156 -20.87 14.27 1.67
N GLU A 157 -21.25 13.21 0.95
CA GLU A 157 -20.37 12.56 -0.02
C GLU A 157 -19.97 13.49 -1.16
N GLU A 158 -20.92 14.23 -1.73
CA GLU A 158 -20.66 15.19 -2.80
C GLU A 158 -19.75 16.33 -2.32
N PHE A 159 -20.00 16.86 -1.14
CA PHE A 159 -19.13 17.86 -0.52
C PHE A 159 -17.71 17.32 -0.32
N ILE A 160 -17.56 16.12 0.24
CA ILE A 160 -16.24 15.52 0.45
C ILE A 160 -15.52 15.32 -0.89
N LYS A 161 -16.18 14.70 -1.88
CA LYS A 161 -15.61 14.45 -3.22
C LYS A 161 -15.16 15.75 -3.89
N SER A 162 -16.03 16.77 -3.91
CA SER A 162 -15.73 18.07 -4.55
C SER A 162 -14.60 18.81 -3.84
N ARG A 163 -14.54 18.80 -2.50
CA ARG A 163 -13.44 19.43 -1.74
C ARG A 163 -12.11 18.72 -1.95
N ILE A 164 -12.10 17.39 -2.07
CA ILE A 164 -10.88 16.64 -2.37
C ILE A 164 -10.41 16.94 -3.80
N LEU A 165 -11.31 16.92 -4.78
CA LEU A 165 -10.95 17.31 -6.15
C LEU A 165 -10.38 18.72 -6.21
N ALA A 166 -10.99 19.68 -5.51
CA ALA A 166 -10.45 21.03 -5.43
C ALA A 166 -9.07 21.08 -4.76
N ALA A 167 -8.89 20.31 -3.68
CA ALA A 167 -7.62 20.19 -2.97
C ALA A 167 -6.50 19.56 -3.82
N MET A 168 -6.85 18.72 -4.80
CA MET A 168 -5.92 18.09 -5.74
C MET A 168 -5.59 19.00 -6.93
N GLU A 169 -6.63 19.55 -7.59
CA GLU A 169 -6.48 20.25 -8.87
C GLU A 169 -6.12 21.72 -8.72
N PHE A 170 -6.56 22.38 -7.64
CA PHE A 170 -6.49 23.84 -7.53
C PHE A 170 -5.69 24.30 -6.32
N ASP A 171 -5.93 23.71 -5.14
CA ASP A 171 -5.27 24.17 -3.91
C ASP A 171 -3.92 23.48 -3.66
N HIS A 172 -3.64 22.37 -4.36
CA HIS A 172 -2.45 21.53 -4.21
C HIS A 172 -2.16 21.08 -2.76
N LEU A 173 -3.22 20.95 -1.95
CA LEU A 173 -3.14 20.46 -0.57
C LEU A 173 -3.02 18.93 -0.51
N VAL A 174 -3.65 18.23 -1.47
CA VAL A 174 -3.48 16.79 -1.64
C VAL A 174 -2.29 16.56 -2.55
N ILE A 175 -1.30 15.83 -2.05
CA ILE A 175 -0.08 15.55 -2.80
C ILE A 175 -0.30 14.32 -3.67
N THR A 176 -0.11 14.48 -4.97
CA THR A 176 -0.49 13.51 -6.00
C THR A 176 0.67 12.65 -6.51
N HIS A 177 1.88 12.83 -5.96
CA HIS A 177 3.06 12.03 -6.28
C HIS A 177 4.07 12.03 -5.11
N PRO A 178 4.75 10.91 -4.79
CA PRO A 178 5.69 10.85 -3.65
C PRO A 178 7.00 11.59 -3.93
N PHE A 179 7.28 11.89 -5.20
CA PHE A 179 8.44 12.72 -5.61
C PHE A 179 8.12 14.21 -5.74
N ALA A 180 6.91 14.64 -5.40
CA ALA A 180 6.59 16.05 -5.36
C ALA A 180 7.53 16.77 -4.37
N PRO A 181 8.08 17.95 -4.70
CA PRO A 181 9.00 18.66 -3.82
C PRO A 181 8.45 18.97 -2.43
N SER A 182 7.12 19.12 -2.31
CA SER A 182 6.42 19.35 -1.04
C SER A 182 6.61 18.21 -0.03
N VAL A 183 6.79 16.97 -0.49
CA VAL A 183 6.99 15.79 0.38
C VAL A 183 8.26 15.93 1.24
N LEU A 184 9.27 16.62 0.73
CA LEU A 184 10.53 16.84 1.47
C LEU A 184 10.35 17.76 2.68
N ASN A 185 9.32 18.60 2.66
CA ASN A 185 9.01 19.56 3.72
C ASN A 185 7.93 19.04 4.68
N LEU A 186 7.41 17.82 4.46
CA LEU A 186 6.44 17.23 5.36
C LEU A 186 7.09 16.82 6.69
N PRO A 187 6.32 16.86 7.80
CA PRO A 187 6.77 16.28 9.06
C PRO A 187 7.13 14.80 8.92
N THR A 188 7.89 14.30 9.89
CA THR A 188 8.23 12.88 9.98
C THR A 188 6.99 12.01 10.21
N GLU A 189 7.08 10.70 9.95
CA GLU A 189 5.95 9.77 10.20
C GLU A 189 5.50 9.79 11.66
N GLU A 190 6.43 9.99 12.60
CA GLU A 190 6.14 10.13 14.03
C GLU A 190 5.31 11.38 14.33
N GLU A 191 5.71 12.53 13.77
CA GLU A 191 4.97 13.80 13.91
C GLU A 191 3.59 13.75 13.24
N LEU A 192 3.43 12.90 12.23
CA LEU A 192 2.16 12.62 11.56
C LEU A 192 1.30 11.56 12.29
N GLY A 193 1.71 11.12 13.49
CA GLY A 193 0.91 10.23 14.34
C GLY A 193 1.18 8.74 14.16
N CYS A 194 2.20 8.37 13.39
CA CYS A 194 2.60 6.98 13.14
C CYS A 194 4.01 6.69 13.71
N PRO A 195 4.21 6.75 15.05
CA PRO A 195 5.50 6.47 15.66
C PRO A 195 5.83 4.97 15.57
N PHE A 196 7.12 4.63 15.59
CA PHE A 196 7.63 3.25 15.69
C PHE A 196 7.37 2.33 14.49
N LEU A 197 7.19 2.88 13.28
CA LEU A 197 7.28 2.08 12.07
C LEU A 197 8.61 1.32 12.04
N PRO A 198 8.59 -0.02 11.93
CA PRO A 198 9.82 -0.80 11.98
C PRO A 198 10.78 -0.41 10.85
N THR A 199 12.09 -0.43 11.11
CA THR A 199 13.10 -0.23 10.05
C THR A 199 13.31 -1.46 9.16
N LYS A 200 12.51 -2.52 9.37
CA LYS A 200 12.51 -3.79 8.63
C LYS A 200 11.11 -4.38 8.65
N ASN A 201 10.52 -4.65 7.49
CA ASN A 201 9.25 -5.35 7.42
C ASN A 201 9.41 -6.89 7.54
N ALA A 202 8.29 -7.58 7.80
CA ALA A 202 8.27 -9.03 7.96
C ALA A 202 8.75 -9.76 6.70
N VAL A 203 8.47 -9.21 5.51
CA VAL A 203 8.89 -9.78 4.23
C VAL A 203 10.42 -9.79 4.10
N ASN A 204 11.09 -8.69 4.43
CA ASN A 204 12.55 -8.57 4.43
C ASN A 204 13.19 -9.59 5.37
N ILE A 205 12.58 -9.82 6.53
CA ILE A 205 13.02 -10.85 7.48
C ILE A 205 12.91 -12.24 6.84
N VAL A 206 11.75 -12.58 6.28
CA VAL A 206 11.49 -13.88 5.64
C VAL A 206 12.41 -14.11 4.43
N GLN A 207 12.63 -13.10 3.60
CA GLN A 207 13.54 -13.18 2.45
C GLN A 207 14.99 -13.44 2.89
N ARG A 208 15.48 -12.72 3.92
CA ARG A 208 16.82 -12.96 4.50
C ARG A 208 16.94 -14.38 5.05
N MET A 209 15.90 -14.90 5.72
CA MET A 209 15.89 -16.29 6.20
C MET A 209 15.96 -17.28 5.04
N ARG A 210 15.13 -17.10 4.00
CA ARG A 210 15.14 -17.95 2.79
C ARG A 210 16.51 -17.95 2.10
N PHE A 211 17.14 -16.78 1.97
CA PHE A 211 18.48 -16.67 1.38
C PHE A 211 19.54 -17.40 2.21
N ARG A 212 19.51 -17.23 3.55
CA ARG A 212 20.42 -17.95 4.46
C ARG A 212 20.26 -19.47 4.37
N VAL A 213 19.02 -19.96 4.29
CA VAL A 213 18.74 -21.40 4.11
C VAL A 213 19.27 -21.90 2.77
N LYS A 214 18.98 -21.20 1.65
CA LYS A 214 19.52 -21.56 0.33
C LYS A 214 21.05 -21.60 0.31
N ARG A 215 21.71 -20.61 0.93
CA ARG A 215 23.17 -20.55 1.03
C ARG A 215 23.73 -21.72 1.85
N ARG A 216 23.11 -22.07 2.98
CA ARG A 216 23.51 -23.25 3.78
C ARG A 216 23.39 -24.55 2.99
N ILE A 217 22.29 -24.72 2.24
CA ILE A 217 22.08 -25.90 1.38
C ILE A 217 23.15 -25.96 0.28
N ALA A 218 23.47 -24.83 -0.35
CA ALA A 218 24.51 -24.77 -1.37
C ALA A 218 25.88 -25.17 -0.82
N ILE A 219 26.28 -24.64 0.34
CA ILE A 219 27.53 -25.00 1.02
C ILE A 219 27.55 -26.49 1.36
N ALA A 220 26.47 -27.04 1.91
CA ALA A 220 26.36 -28.45 2.24
C ALA A 220 26.52 -29.35 1.00
N ARG A 221 25.90 -28.98 -0.14
CA ARG A 221 26.05 -29.70 -1.41
C ARG A 221 27.50 -29.70 -1.90
N THR A 222 28.19 -28.56 -1.81
CA THR A 222 29.61 -28.46 -2.18
C THR A 222 30.49 -29.35 -1.30
N HIS A 223 30.24 -29.36 0.02
CA HIS A 223 30.98 -30.22 0.95
C HIS A 223 30.76 -31.71 0.67
N VAL A 224 29.51 -32.13 0.43
CA VAL A 224 29.18 -33.53 0.09
C VAL A 224 29.87 -33.94 -1.21
N ARG A 225 29.81 -33.09 -2.25
CA ARG A 225 30.47 -33.35 -3.53
C ARG A 225 31.98 -33.51 -3.39
N HIS A 226 32.63 -32.61 -2.65
CA HIS A 226 34.06 -32.70 -2.40
C HIS A 226 34.44 -33.98 -1.65
N ARG A 227 33.63 -34.39 -0.65
CA ARG A 227 33.87 -35.63 0.11
C ARG A 227 33.73 -36.89 -0.75
N ILE A 228 32.76 -36.91 -1.67
CA ILE A 228 32.60 -37.98 -2.65
C ILE A 228 33.81 -38.03 -3.60
N GLU A 229 34.25 -36.89 -4.13
CA GLU A 229 35.42 -36.82 -5.02
C GLU A 229 36.70 -37.31 -4.33
N VAL A 230 36.91 -36.99 -3.04
CA VAL A 230 38.04 -37.52 -2.25
C VAL A 230 37.94 -39.03 -2.05
N LEU A 231 36.75 -39.55 -1.72
CA LEU A 231 36.54 -41.00 -1.57
C LEU A 231 36.81 -41.75 -2.87
N LEU A 232 36.33 -41.24 -4.01
CA LEU A 232 36.53 -41.84 -5.33
C LEU A 232 38.02 -41.83 -5.76
N ARG A 233 38.79 -40.80 -5.36
CA ARG A 233 40.25 -40.75 -5.62
C ARG A 233 41.06 -41.68 -4.73
N GLY A 234 40.54 -42.05 -3.56
CA GLY A 234 41.17 -43.00 -2.65
C GLY A 234 40.83 -44.47 -2.95
N MET A 235 39.92 -44.73 -3.90
CA MET A 235 39.57 -46.09 -4.29
C MET A 235 40.59 -46.67 -5.28
N PRO A 236 41.13 -47.87 -5.03
CA PRO A 236 42.00 -48.54 -5.99
C PRO A 236 41.22 -48.81 -7.29
N VAL A 237 41.83 -48.46 -8.42
CA VAL A 237 41.27 -48.71 -9.75
C VAL A 237 41.10 -50.24 -9.89
N PRO A 238 39.91 -50.75 -10.26
CA PRO A 238 39.73 -52.17 -10.50
C PRO A 238 40.68 -52.59 -11.62
N ALA A 239 41.56 -53.54 -11.33
CA ALA A 239 42.51 -54.07 -12.29
C ALA A 239 41.74 -54.57 -13.51
N THR A 240 41.92 -53.91 -14.65
CA THR A 240 41.42 -54.36 -15.94
C THR A 240 42.06 -55.72 -16.24
N SER A 241 41.26 -56.78 -16.14
CA SER A 241 41.65 -58.11 -16.58
C SER A 241 41.96 -58.06 -18.07
N GLN A 242 43.25 -58.10 -18.40
CA GLN A 242 43.71 -58.36 -19.75
C GLN A 242 43.21 -59.75 -20.15
N THR A 243 42.22 -59.77 -21.03
CA THR A 243 41.79 -60.99 -21.72
C THR A 243 42.85 -61.32 -22.75
N SER A 244 43.74 -62.24 -22.40
CA SER A 244 44.65 -62.87 -23.33
C SER A 244 43.85 -63.73 -24.32
N THR A 245 43.68 -63.23 -25.53
CA THR A 245 43.31 -64.03 -26.69
C THR A 245 44.51 -64.86 -27.13
N SER A 246 44.41 -66.17 -26.94
CA SER A 246 45.14 -67.20 -27.68
C SER A 246 44.34 -68.50 -27.61
#